data_AF-A0A482KE01-F1
#
_entry.id   AF-A0A482KE01-F1
#
_cell.length_a   1.000
_cell.length_b   1.000
_cell.length_c   1.000
_cell.angle_alpha   90.00
_cell.angle_beta   90.00
_cell.angle_gamma   90.00
#
_symmetry.space_group_name_H-M   'P 1'
#
loop_
_entity.id
_entity.type
_entity.pdbx_description
1 polymer ?
#
loop_
_entity_poly.entity_id
_entity_poly.type
_entity_poly.pdbx_seq_one_letter_code
_entity_poly.pdbx_strand_id
1 'polypeptide(L)' 'YPKGHPEAGSFEADLKHLKEKVSAGADFIITQLFFEVDTFFRFVKACTDMGITCPIVPGIFPIQ' A
#
# COMPACT_ATOMS: atom_id res chain seq x y z
N TYR A 1 -2.92 -1.96 0.25
CA TYR A 1 -3.34 -2.41 1.59
C TYR A 1 -2.10 -2.79 2.37
N PRO A 2 -1.80 -2.20 3.55
CA PRO A 2 -0.50 -2.40 4.19
C PRO A 2 -0.16 -3.85 4.56
N LYS A 3 -1.18 -4.68 4.82
CA LYS A 3 -1.04 -6.13 5.08
C LYS A 3 -1.42 -7.03 3.89
N GLY A 4 -1.65 -6.44 2.71
CA GLY A 4 -2.22 -7.11 1.55
C GLY A 4 -3.75 -7.12 1.54
N HIS A 5 -4.35 -7.05 0.35
CA HIS A 5 -5.78 -7.25 0.16
C HIS A 5 -6.19 -8.69 0.52
N PRO A 6 -7.29 -8.93 1.25
CA PRO A 6 -7.66 -10.28 1.72
C PRO A 6 -7.94 -11.27 0.59
N GLU A 7 -8.36 -10.78 -0.58
CA GLU A 7 -8.63 -11.61 -1.75
C GLU A 7 -7.40 -11.79 -2.67
N ALA A 8 -6.27 -11.16 -2.34
CA ALA A 8 -5.05 -11.33 -3.11
C ALA A 8 -4.40 -12.68 -2.78
N GLY A 9 -3.98 -13.42 -3.82
CA GLY A 9 -3.32 -14.72 -3.64
C GLY A 9 -1.97 -14.64 -2.93
N SER A 10 -1.32 -13.47 -2.92
CA SER A 10 -0.14 -13.18 -2.10
C SER A 10 0.05 -11.66 -1.94
N PHE A 11 0.84 -11.26 -0.95
CA PHE A 11 1.22 -9.86 -0.76
C PHE A 11 1.96 -9.29 -1.97
N GLU A 12 2.85 -10.08 -2.58
CA GLU A 12 3.58 -9.68 -3.79
C GLU A 12 2.64 -9.47 -4.98
N ALA A 13 1.63 -10.33 -5.15
CA ALA A 13 0.62 -10.17 -6.20
C ALA A 13 -0.20 -8.88 -6.00
N ASP A 14 -0.61 -8.57 -4.76
CA ASP A 14 -1.32 -7.31 -4.46
C ASP A 14 -0.47 -6.07 -4.82
N LEU A 15 0.85 -6.11 -4.54
CA LEU A 15 1.74 -5.02 -4.91
C LEU A 15 1.96 -4.90 -6.43
N LYS A 16 1.98 -6.01 -7.18
CA LYS A 16 2.04 -6.00 -8.66
C LYS A 16 0.81 -5.27 -9.22
N HIS A 17 -0.37 -5.62 -8.74
CA HIS A 17 -1.60 -4.94 -9.15
C HIS A 17 -1.66 -3.48 -8.70
N LEU A 18 -1.13 -3.15 -7.53
CA LEU A 18 -0.99 -1.76 -7.09
C LEU A 18 -0.10 -0.96 -8.06
N LYS A 19 1.04 -1.52 -8.48
CA LYS A 19 1.93 -0.89 -9.47
C LYS A 19 1.24 -0.69 -10.81
N GLU A 20 0.46 -1.65 -11.27
CA GLU A 20 -0.33 -1.53 -12.51
C GLU A 20 -1.33 -0.37 -12.42
N LYS A 21 -2.04 -0.23 -11.29
CA LYS A 21 -2.98 0.89 -11.04
C LYS A 21 -2.27 2.24 -11.04
N VAL A 22 -1.09 2.32 -10.44
CA VAL A 22 -0.28 3.55 -10.46
C VAL A 22 0.19 3.87 -11.88
N SER A 23 0.69 2.86 -12.60
CA SER A 23 1.16 3.01 -14.00
C SER A 23 0.03 3.41 -14.96
N ALA A 24 -1.22 3.06 -14.63
CA ALA A 24 -2.40 3.46 -15.40
C ALA A 24 -2.80 4.93 -15.19
N GLY A 25 -2.15 5.68 -14.29
CA GLY A 25 -2.33 7.12 -14.12
C GLY A 25 -2.78 7.58 -12.74
N ALA A 26 -2.56 6.80 -11.67
CA ALA A 26 -2.88 7.27 -10.31
C ALA A 26 -1.77 8.16 -9.75
N ASP A 27 -2.15 9.33 -9.21
CA ASP A 27 -1.20 10.35 -8.73
C ASP A 27 -0.61 10.06 -7.34
N PHE A 28 -1.35 9.37 -6.48
CA PHE A 28 -0.93 9.00 -5.12
C PHE A 28 -1.78 7.83 -4.58
N ILE A 29 -1.33 7.24 -3.47
CA ILE A 29 -1.99 6.11 -2.81
C ILE A 29 -2.50 6.54 -1.43
N ILE A 30 -3.69 6.09 -1.05
CA ILE A 30 -4.18 6.12 0.34
C ILE A 30 -4.29 4.69 0.85
N THR A 31 -3.79 4.42 2.07
CA THR A 31 -3.84 3.07 2.65
C THR A 31 -5.13 2.78 3.42
N GLN A 32 -5.48 1.51 3.53
CA GLN A 32 -6.36 1.01 4.60
C GLN A 32 -5.72 1.26 5.98
N LEU A 33 -6.55 1.31 7.05
CA LEU A 33 -6.09 1.47 8.42
C LEU A 33 -5.12 0.36 8.86
N PHE A 34 -4.30 0.67 9.86
CA PHE A 34 -3.37 -0.24 10.51
C PHE A 34 -3.09 0.25 11.94
N PHE A 35 -2.68 -0.66 12.83
CA PHE A 35 -2.43 -0.35 14.25
C PHE A 35 -0.95 -0.13 14.58
N GLU A 36 -0.04 -0.74 13.82
CA GLU A 36 1.40 -0.65 14.07
C GLU A 36 2.07 0.17 12.96
N VAL A 37 2.85 1.18 13.34
CA VAL A 37 3.56 2.06 12.40
C VAL A 37 4.52 1.26 11.50
N ASP A 38 5.15 0.22 12.04
CA ASP A 38 6.05 -0.66 11.29
C ASP A 38 5.37 -1.38 10.12
N THR A 39 4.07 -1.66 10.22
CA THR A 39 3.29 -2.23 9.09
C THR A 39 3.31 -1.27 7.91
N PHE A 40 3.15 0.03 8.16
CA PHE A 40 3.19 1.05 7.11
C PHE A 40 4.59 1.21 6.53
N PHE A 41 5.64 1.25 7.36
CA PHE A 41 7.01 1.37 6.85
C PHE A 41 7.44 0.18 5.99
N ARG A 42 7.07 -1.04 6.37
CA ARG A 42 7.33 -2.23 5.54
C ARG A 42 6.58 -2.18 4.21
N PHE A 43 5.33 -1.72 4.22
CA PHE A 43 4.55 -1.54 3.00
C PHE A 43 5.15 -0.48 2.08
N VAL A 44 5.54 0.69 2.62
CA VAL A 44 6.22 1.74 1.85
C VAL A 44 7.50 1.22 1.23
N LYS A 45 8.35 0.53 2.02
CA LYS A 45 9.58 -0.07 1.51
C LYS A 45 9.29 -1.05 0.35
N ALA A 46 8.31 -1.94 0.52
CA ALA A 46 7.95 -2.89 -0.52
C ALA A 46 7.42 -2.21 -1.80
N CYS A 47 6.65 -1.12 -1.66
CA CYS A 47 6.23 -0.30 -2.80
C CYS A 47 7.43 0.33 -3.53
N THR A 48 8.35 0.94 -2.77
CA THR A 48 9.55 1.57 -3.33
C THR A 48 10.48 0.56 -4.01
N ASP A 49 10.69 -0.61 -3.40
CA ASP A 49 11.48 -1.71 -3.99
C ASP A 49 10.87 -2.20 -5.32
N MET A 50 9.56 -2.06 -5.50
CA MET A 50 8.85 -2.38 -6.75
C MET A 50 8.81 -1.23 -7.78
N GLY A 51 9.37 -0.07 -7.44
CA GLY A 51 9.41 1.10 -8.31
C GLY A 51 8.13 1.96 -8.29
N ILE A 52 7.29 1.83 -7.27
CA ILE A 52 6.19 2.77 -7.03
C ILE A 52 6.80 4.02 -6.35
N THR A 53 6.74 5.15 -7.04
CA THR A 53 7.39 6.41 -6.62
C THR A 53 6.41 7.53 -6.25
N CYS A 54 5.11 7.33 -6.47
CA CYS A 54 4.09 8.31 -6.10
C CYS A 54 3.92 8.37 -4.56
N PRO A 55 3.40 9.50 -4.01
CA PRO A 55 3.18 9.63 -2.57
C PRO A 55 2.23 8.56 -2.02
N ILE A 56 2.52 8.06 -0.81
CA ILE A 56 1.69 7.09 -0.08
C ILE A 56 1.23 7.74 1.23
N VAL A 57 -0.07 7.97 1.36
CA VAL A 57 -0.71 8.63 2.51
C VAL A 57 -1.32 7.57 3.44
N PRO A 58 -0.94 7.53 4.74
CA PRO A 58 -1.49 6.58 5.69
C PRO A 58 -2.95 6.95 6.05
N GLY A 59 -3.87 6.00 5.88
CA GLY A 59 -5.24 6.13 6.40
C GLY A 59 -5.29 5.85 7.90
N ILE A 60 -5.70 6.82 8.71
CA ILE A 60 -5.82 6.70 10.17
C ILE A 60 -7.29 6.65 10.57
N PHE A 61 -7.66 5.68 11.41
CA PHE A 61 -9.00 5.57 11.97
C PHE A 61 -8.97 5.81 13.48
N PRO A 62 -9.46 6.97 13.97
CA PRO A 62 -9.54 7.26 15.40
C PRO A 62 -10.62 6.42 16.07
N ILE A 63 -10.31 5.83 17.22
CA ILE A 63 -11.31 5.20 18.09
C ILE A 63 -11.99 6.31 18.90
N GLN A 64 -13.33 6.26 19.00
CA GLN A 64 -14.17 7.23 19.70
C GLN A 64 -14.88 6.58 20.88
#